data_AF-A0A353SSX2-F1
#
_entry.id   AF-A0A353SSX2-F1
#
_cell.length_a   1.000
_cell.length_b   1.000
_cell.length_c   1.000
_cell.angle_alpha   90.00
_cell.angle_beta   90.00
_cell.angle_gamma   90.00
#
_symmetry.space_group_name_H-M   'P 1'
#
loop_
_entity.id
_entity.type
_entity.pdbx_description
1 polymer ?
#
loop_
_entity_poly.entity_id
_entity_poly.type
_entity_poly.pdbx_seq_one_letter_code
_entity_poly.pdbx_strand_id
1 'polypeptide(L)'
;MHSCLLPGLRILFPHAGVEGGEFREGVTFERKPEMTEQGQDEILELLWTLREEGKTRRDEVLRSTVESGPECLLEELIGRGMVHASGEEILLTKDGEGRARGIIRRHRLAEVLLQNLFELDNVQLENSACQFEHILSEPVVESVCTFLGHPPACPHGRPIPRGECCDRIRTEIRPLVMRLTEASLGAIVRIVFITPRSKRRLEKLSSLGIVPGSRLRLLQRNPSFVLEIGQTTVAVDRDITDEIYVKPT
;
A
#
# COMPACT_ATOMS: atom_id res chain seq x y z
N MET A 1 6.98 -13.24 37.01
CA MET A 1 6.08 -14.40 37.04
C MET A 1 4.77 -13.99 36.38
N HIS A 2 4.51 -14.48 35.17
CA HIS A 2 3.20 -14.97 34.72
C HIS A 2 3.39 -15.54 33.31
N SER A 3 3.48 -16.86 33.27
CA SER A 3 3.43 -17.71 32.08
C SER A 3 2.01 -17.73 31.55
N CYS A 4 1.84 -17.59 30.24
CA CYS A 4 0.62 -18.00 29.55
C CYS A 4 1.02 -18.92 28.41
N LEU A 5 0.96 -20.22 28.72
CA LEU A 5 1.02 -21.34 27.80
C LEU A 5 -0.25 -21.35 26.94
N LEU A 6 -0.09 -21.54 25.63
CA LEU A 6 -1.03 -22.33 24.84
C LEU A 6 -0.26 -23.45 24.12
N PRO A 7 -0.81 -24.68 24.06
CA PRO A 7 -0.04 -25.89 23.77
C PRO A 7 0.01 -26.22 22.28
N GLY A 8 1.12 -26.86 21.90
CA GLY A 8 1.41 -27.29 20.53
C GLY A 8 0.40 -28.27 19.94
N LEU A 9 0.04 -27.99 18.70
CA LEU A 9 -0.69 -28.89 17.81
C LEU A 9 0.26 -30.00 17.33
N ARG A 10 0.10 -31.21 17.85
CA ARG A 10 0.76 -32.42 17.34
C ARG A 10 0.04 -32.89 16.09
N ILE A 11 0.65 -32.73 14.93
CA ILE A 11 0.22 -33.42 13.70
C ILE A 11 0.83 -34.83 13.73
N LEU A 12 -0.02 -35.82 13.97
CA LEU A 12 0.30 -37.24 13.84
C LEU A 12 0.28 -37.61 12.35
N PHE A 13 1.44 -37.93 11.78
CA PHE A 13 1.52 -38.65 10.51
C PHE A 13 1.46 -40.15 10.79
N PRO A 14 0.60 -40.93 10.10
CA PRO A 14 0.53 -42.37 10.30
C PRO A 14 1.73 -43.08 9.68
N HIS A 15 2.21 -44.11 10.39
CA HIS A 15 3.29 -45.02 10.03
C HIS A 15 3.16 -45.64 8.64
N ALA A 16 4.29 -45.76 7.92
CA ALA A 16 4.56 -46.89 7.04
C ALA A 16 6.07 -47.15 6.89
N GLY A 17 6.51 -48.37 7.26
CA GLY A 17 7.62 -49.09 6.64
C GLY A 17 9.06 -48.80 7.10
N VAL A 18 9.68 -49.78 7.75
CA VAL A 18 11.15 -49.89 7.94
C VAL A 18 11.71 -50.73 6.79
N GLU A 19 12.87 -50.36 6.23
CA GLU A 19 13.99 -51.29 5.97
C GLU A 19 15.23 -50.59 5.38
N GLY A 20 16.37 -50.73 6.08
CA GLY A 20 17.73 -50.81 5.53
C GLY A 20 18.33 -49.58 4.83
N GLY A 21 19.15 -48.80 5.54
CA GLY A 21 20.08 -47.85 4.92
C GLY A 21 20.94 -47.10 5.95
N GLU A 22 22.26 -47.22 5.82
CA GLU A 22 23.29 -46.62 6.69
C GLU A 22 23.05 -45.12 6.96
N PHE A 23 23.05 -44.75 8.25
CA PHE A 23 23.04 -43.35 8.68
C PHE A 23 24.39 -42.71 8.36
N ARG A 24 24.46 -42.00 7.23
CA ARG A 24 25.51 -40.99 7.01
C ARG A 24 25.17 -39.78 7.88
N GLU A 25 26.13 -39.34 8.70
CA GLU A 25 26.07 -38.08 9.44
C GLU A 25 25.67 -36.96 8.47
N GLY A 26 24.44 -36.47 8.63
CA GLY A 26 23.93 -35.35 7.87
C GLY A 26 24.78 -34.14 8.19
N VAL A 27 25.42 -33.58 7.16
CA VAL A 27 26.01 -32.24 7.19
C VAL A 27 24.99 -31.31 7.80
N THR A 28 25.26 -30.81 9.01
CA THR A 28 24.53 -29.69 9.60
C THR A 28 24.78 -28.50 8.68
N PHE A 29 23.89 -28.29 7.74
CA PHE A 29 23.81 -27.05 6.99
C PHE A 29 23.32 -26.01 8.00
N GLU A 30 24.27 -25.33 8.65
CA GLU A 30 23.96 -24.09 9.36
C GLU A 30 23.28 -23.19 8.34
N ARG A 31 21.95 -23.10 8.41
CA ARG A 31 21.22 -22.10 7.65
C ARG A 31 21.71 -20.76 8.19
N LYS A 32 22.57 -20.10 7.42
CA LYS A 32 22.79 -18.66 7.54
C LYS A 32 21.39 -18.04 7.61
N PRO A 33 21.07 -17.22 8.62
CA PRO A 33 19.73 -16.65 8.73
C PRO A 33 19.44 -15.93 7.42
N GLU A 34 18.46 -16.42 6.65
CA GLU A 34 17.94 -15.69 5.50
C GLU A 34 17.27 -14.44 6.06
N MET A 35 18.02 -13.34 6.06
CA MET A 35 17.51 -12.03 6.41
C MET A 35 16.53 -11.58 5.34
N THR A 36 15.44 -10.96 5.78
CA THR A 36 14.27 -10.71 4.92
C THR A 36 14.56 -9.60 3.91
N GLU A 37 13.91 -9.65 2.73
CA GLU A 37 13.92 -8.52 1.79
C GLU A 37 13.47 -7.20 2.44
N GLN A 38 12.62 -7.30 3.46
CA GLN A 38 12.18 -6.17 4.27
C GLN A 38 13.36 -5.48 4.98
N GLY A 39 14.25 -6.21 5.67
CA GLY A 39 15.39 -5.58 6.33
C GLY A 39 16.34 -4.87 5.36
N GLN A 40 16.47 -5.36 4.13
CA GLN A 40 17.20 -4.67 3.07
C GLN A 40 16.50 -3.36 2.66
N ASP A 41 15.18 -3.38 2.55
CA ASP A 41 14.37 -2.20 2.23
C ASP A 41 14.46 -1.12 3.32
N GLU A 42 14.42 -1.51 4.59
CA GLU A 42 14.60 -0.59 5.73
C GLU A 42 15.97 0.11 5.70
N ILE A 43 17.05 -0.62 5.37
CA ILE A 43 18.39 -0.02 5.23
C ILE A 43 18.45 0.93 4.03
N LEU A 44 17.82 0.60 2.91
CA LEU A 44 17.76 1.47 1.74
C LEU A 44 16.94 2.75 2.00
N GLU A 45 15.83 2.63 2.72
CA GLU A 45 15.04 3.77 3.18
C GLU A 45 15.84 4.67 4.13
N LEU A 46 16.53 4.07 5.10
CA LEU A 46 17.36 4.80 6.05
C LEU A 46 18.48 5.57 5.32
N LEU A 47 19.16 4.94 4.37
CA LEU A 47 20.19 5.59 3.55
C LEU A 47 19.63 6.79 2.77
N TRP A 48 18.42 6.65 2.21
CA TRP A 48 17.76 7.76 1.53
C TRP A 48 17.46 8.92 2.50
N THR A 49 16.90 8.61 3.67
CA THR A 49 16.51 9.59 4.68
C THR A 49 17.73 10.33 5.25
N LEU A 50 18.78 9.60 5.62
CA LEU A 50 20.04 10.19 6.08
C LEU A 50 20.65 11.11 5.02
N ARG A 51 20.61 10.71 3.75
CA ARG A 51 21.09 11.56 2.65
C ARG A 51 20.29 12.86 2.54
N GLU A 52 18.97 12.84 2.71
CA GLU A 52 18.16 14.06 2.73
C GLU A 52 18.54 15.00 3.89
N GLU A 53 19.10 14.45 4.97
CA GLU A 53 19.69 15.19 6.10
C GLU A 53 21.16 15.59 5.88
N GLY A 54 21.75 15.25 4.73
CA GLY A 54 23.16 15.50 4.42
C GLY A 54 24.14 14.54 5.10
N LYS A 55 23.67 13.40 5.59
CA LYS A 55 24.43 12.35 6.27
C LYS A 55 24.67 11.16 5.35
N THR A 56 25.90 10.65 5.32
CA THR A 56 26.32 9.57 4.40
C THR A 56 27.28 8.59 5.06
N ARG A 57 27.57 8.74 6.35
CA ARG A 57 28.62 7.92 6.98
C ARG A 57 28.08 6.57 7.43
N ARG A 58 28.89 5.53 7.26
CA ARG A 58 28.59 4.16 7.71
C ARG A 58 28.20 4.12 9.18
N ASP A 59 28.93 4.83 10.03
CA ASP A 59 28.68 4.85 11.47
C ASP A 59 27.35 5.52 11.85
N GLU A 60 26.84 6.45 11.03
CA GLU A 60 25.52 7.04 11.21
C GLU A 60 24.43 6.02 10.89
N VAL A 61 24.57 5.29 9.79
CA VAL A 61 23.62 4.24 9.38
C VAL A 61 23.50 3.17 10.47
N LEU A 62 24.63 2.66 10.96
CA LEU A 62 24.66 1.59 11.96
C LEU A 62 24.08 2.02 13.32
N ARG A 63 24.14 3.31 13.67
CA ARG A 63 23.54 3.85 14.90
C ARG A 63 22.05 4.17 14.78
N SER A 64 21.58 4.47 13.57
CA SER A 64 20.20 4.92 13.34
C SER A 64 19.23 3.79 13.01
N THR A 65 19.73 2.64 12.58
CA THR A 65 18.88 1.48 12.26
C THR A 65 18.47 0.70 13.51
N VAL A 66 17.26 0.14 13.47
CA VAL A 66 16.73 -0.80 14.46
C VAL A 66 16.80 -2.25 13.99
N GLU A 67 17.25 -2.47 12.76
CA GLU A 67 17.35 -3.80 12.17
C GLU A 67 18.38 -4.66 12.90
N SER A 68 18.06 -5.94 13.05
CA SER A 68 18.98 -6.91 13.66
C SER A 68 20.05 -7.31 12.65
N GLY A 69 21.34 -7.14 12.99
CA GLY A 69 22.46 -7.47 12.10
C GLY A 69 22.66 -6.50 10.93
N PRO A 70 22.69 -5.18 11.17
CA PRO A 70 22.73 -4.17 10.10
C PRO A 70 24.03 -4.21 9.29
N GLU A 71 25.15 -4.65 9.87
CA GLU A 71 26.40 -4.84 9.15
C GLU A 71 26.27 -5.91 8.07
N CYS A 72 25.58 -7.02 8.37
CA CYS A 72 25.37 -8.09 7.41
C CYS A 72 24.46 -7.63 6.26
N LEU A 73 23.38 -6.91 6.56
CA LEU A 73 22.49 -6.33 5.54
C LEU A 73 23.24 -5.36 4.63
N LEU A 74 24.09 -4.51 5.22
CA LEU A 74 24.86 -3.54 4.47
C LEU A 74 25.87 -4.22 3.54
N GLU A 75 26.59 -5.23 4.02
CA GLU A 75 27.51 -6.02 3.20
C GLU A 75 26.78 -6.79 2.09
N GLU A 76 25.56 -7.28 2.34
CA GLU A 76 24.73 -7.89 1.29
C GLU A 76 24.29 -6.89 0.23
N LEU A 77 23.86 -5.69 0.63
CA LEU A 77 23.49 -4.61 -0.30
C LEU A 77 24.69 -4.15 -1.15
N ILE A 78 25.88 -4.10 -0.55
CA ILE A 78 27.14 -3.85 -1.27
C ILE A 78 27.42 -4.98 -2.27
N GLY A 79 27.32 -6.24 -1.83
CA GLY A 79 27.51 -7.42 -2.68
C GLY A 79 26.52 -7.51 -3.84
N ARG A 80 25.29 -7.00 -3.65
CA ARG A 80 24.26 -6.87 -4.70
C ARG A 80 24.44 -5.64 -5.60
N GLY A 81 25.43 -4.79 -5.34
CA GLY A 81 25.68 -3.57 -6.10
C GLY A 81 24.62 -2.49 -5.90
N MET A 82 23.80 -2.57 -4.85
CA MET A 82 22.80 -1.54 -4.50
C MET A 82 23.40 -0.41 -3.69
N VAL A 83 24.50 -0.68 -2.97
CA VAL A 83 25.22 0.27 -2.14
C VAL A 83 26.69 0.27 -2.53
N HIS A 84 27.30 1.46 -2.57
CA HIS A 84 28.73 1.66 -2.75
C HIS A 84 29.34 2.19 -1.46
N ALA A 85 30.40 1.52 -1.00
CA ALA A 85 31.18 1.95 0.15
C ALA A 85 32.54 2.51 -0.31
N SER A 86 32.87 3.72 0.15
CA SER A 86 34.16 4.37 -0.09
C SER A 86 34.73 4.90 1.22
N GLY A 87 35.59 4.11 1.86
CA GLY A 87 36.05 4.38 3.22
C GLY A 87 34.88 4.35 4.21
N GLU A 88 34.64 5.48 4.88
CA GLU A 88 33.53 5.66 5.83
C GLU A 88 32.23 6.11 5.17
N GLU A 89 32.25 6.50 3.90
CA GLU A 89 31.03 6.93 3.19
C GLU A 89 30.30 5.74 2.58
N ILE A 90 28.98 5.76 2.71
CA ILE A 90 28.04 4.79 2.17
C ILE A 90 27.04 5.54 1.30
N LEU A 91 26.99 5.18 0.02
CA LEU A 91 26.15 5.84 -0.98
C LEU A 91 25.30 4.81 -1.71
N LEU A 92 24.06 5.17 -2.02
CA LEU A 92 23.21 4.38 -2.89
C LEU A 92 23.81 4.40 -4.32
N THR A 93 23.90 3.23 -4.94
CA THR A 93 24.18 3.14 -6.38
C THR A 93 22.92 3.45 -7.17
N LYS A 94 23.01 3.55 -8.50
CA LYS A 94 21.84 3.74 -9.36
C LYS A 94 20.73 2.70 -9.12
N ASP A 95 21.09 1.45 -8.88
CA ASP A 95 20.13 0.37 -8.67
C ASP A 95 19.50 0.45 -7.27
N GLY A 96 20.32 0.71 -6.24
CA GLY A 96 19.81 1.00 -4.90
C GLY A 96 18.90 2.22 -4.88
N GLU A 97 19.23 3.23 -5.68
CA GLU A 97 18.45 4.46 -5.81
C GLU A 97 17.06 4.22 -6.40
N GLY A 98 16.97 3.34 -7.40
CA GLY A 98 15.69 2.94 -7.98
C GLY A 98 14.79 2.25 -6.94
N ARG A 99 15.37 1.34 -6.15
CA ARG A 99 14.64 0.59 -5.11
C ARG A 99 14.23 1.50 -3.95
N ALA A 100 15.17 2.27 -3.40
CA ALA A 100 14.95 3.23 -2.31
C ALA A 100 13.89 4.28 -2.69
N ARG A 101 13.95 4.82 -3.92
CA ARG A 101 12.93 5.76 -4.43
C ARG A 101 11.53 5.16 -4.38
N GLY A 102 11.40 3.90 -4.76
CA GLY A 102 10.13 3.16 -4.70
C GLY A 102 9.62 3.11 -3.26
N ILE A 103 10.44 2.57 -2.35
CA ILE A 103 10.11 2.43 -0.91
C ILE A 103 9.65 3.76 -0.32
N ILE A 104 10.47 4.81 -0.45
CA ILE A 104 10.17 6.17 0.05
C ILE A 104 8.87 6.72 -0.53
N ARG A 105 8.59 6.47 -1.82
CA ARG A 105 7.34 6.90 -2.45
C ARG A 105 6.13 6.20 -1.82
N ARG A 106 6.23 4.89 -1.53
CA ARG A 106 5.14 4.13 -0.89
C ARG A 106 4.93 4.60 0.55
N HIS A 107 6.01 4.72 1.32
CA HIS A 107 5.99 5.21 2.70
C HIS A 107 5.26 6.55 2.80
N ARG A 108 5.75 7.55 2.05
CA ARG A 108 5.23 8.92 2.13
C ARG A 108 3.80 9.04 1.62
N LEU A 109 3.40 8.25 0.63
CA LEU A 109 2.01 8.23 0.17
C LEU A 109 1.10 7.52 1.18
N ALA A 110 1.59 6.49 1.87
CA ALA A 110 0.87 5.86 2.97
C ALA A 110 0.67 6.84 4.14
N GLU A 111 1.70 7.61 4.51
CA GLU A 111 1.58 8.68 5.52
C GLU A 111 0.46 9.67 5.13
N VAL A 112 0.46 10.21 3.91
CA VAL A 112 -0.57 11.17 3.48
C VAL A 112 -1.98 10.53 3.51
N LEU A 113 -2.10 9.29 3.02
CA LEU A 113 -3.38 8.59 3.00
C LEU A 113 -3.93 8.38 4.41
N LEU A 114 -3.10 7.85 5.31
CA LEU A 114 -3.51 7.49 6.66
C LEU A 114 -3.81 8.74 7.50
N GLN A 115 -2.99 9.78 7.38
CA GLN A 115 -3.23 11.06 8.05
C GLN A 115 -4.57 11.68 7.62
N ASN A 116 -4.87 11.68 6.31
CA ASN A 116 -6.09 12.27 5.77
C ASN A 116 -7.37 11.48 6.14
N LEU A 117 -7.26 10.19 6.45
CA LEU A 117 -8.42 9.33 6.71
C LEU A 117 -8.68 9.06 8.19
N PHE A 118 -7.63 8.98 9.01
CA PHE A 118 -7.74 8.45 10.38
C PHE A 118 -7.25 9.42 11.46
N GLU A 119 -6.73 10.60 11.10
CA GLU A 119 -6.25 11.61 12.05
C GLU A 119 -5.28 11.03 13.11
N LEU A 120 -4.42 10.11 12.69
CA LEU A 120 -3.45 9.46 13.57
C LEU A 120 -2.45 10.47 14.14
N ASP A 121 -1.93 10.18 15.34
CA ASP A 121 -0.74 10.88 15.85
C ASP A 121 0.52 10.44 15.08
N ASN A 122 1.61 11.21 15.20
CA ASN A 122 2.84 10.96 14.42
C ASN A 122 3.43 9.56 14.64
N VAL A 123 3.38 9.02 15.87
CA VAL A 123 3.96 7.70 16.18
C VAL A 123 3.11 6.60 15.57
N GLN A 124 1.79 6.72 15.68
CA GLN A 124 0.86 5.78 15.06
C GLN A 124 0.95 5.84 13.53
N LEU A 125 1.11 7.03 12.98
CA LEU A 125 1.22 7.26 11.55
C LEU A 125 2.44 6.56 10.97
N GLU A 126 3.63 6.79 11.55
CA GLU A 126 4.89 6.25 11.03
C GLU A 126 4.91 4.71 11.12
N ASN A 127 4.48 4.15 12.25
CA ASN A 127 4.36 2.70 12.40
C ASN A 127 3.38 2.08 11.38
N SER A 128 2.26 2.75 11.13
CA SER A 128 1.26 2.25 10.17
C SER A 128 1.73 2.40 8.72
N ALA A 129 2.43 3.49 8.40
CA ALA A 129 2.99 3.74 7.07
C ALA A 129 4.08 2.72 6.72
N CYS A 130 4.99 2.42 7.66
CA CYS A 130 6.02 1.39 7.54
C CYS A 130 5.40 0.00 7.28
N GLN A 131 4.27 -0.34 7.89
CA GLN A 131 3.58 -1.60 7.55
C GLN A 131 2.95 -1.58 6.16
N PHE A 132 2.36 -0.45 5.78
CA PHE A 132 1.66 -0.32 4.51
C PHE A 132 2.62 -0.36 3.32
N GLU A 133 3.78 0.28 3.40
CA GLU A 133 4.69 0.40 2.26
C GLU A 133 5.13 -0.95 1.69
N HIS A 134 5.30 -1.97 2.55
CA HIS A 134 5.71 -3.33 2.17
C HIS A 134 4.57 -4.14 1.54
N ILE A 135 3.33 -3.70 1.74
CA ILE A 135 2.11 -4.36 1.22
C ILE A 135 1.66 -3.71 -0.10
N LEU A 136 1.93 -2.42 -0.27
CA LEU A 136 1.46 -1.67 -1.43
C LEU A 136 2.24 -2.04 -2.70
N SER A 137 1.55 -2.63 -3.67
CA SER A 137 2.11 -2.83 -5.01
C SER A 137 2.15 -1.53 -5.81
N GLU A 138 3.07 -1.44 -6.78
CA GLU A 138 3.25 -0.24 -7.62
C GLU A 138 1.93 0.29 -8.24
N PRO A 139 1.04 -0.53 -8.83
CA PRO A 139 -0.22 -0.02 -9.38
C PRO A 139 -1.16 0.59 -8.32
N VAL A 140 -1.10 0.08 -7.08
CA VAL A 140 -1.88 0.62 -5.96
C VAL A 140 -1.30 1.96 -5.53
N VAL A 141 0.02 2.08 -5.44
CA VAL A 141 0.72 3.32 -5.09
C VAL A 141 0.37 4.43 -6.09
N GLU A 142 0.35 4.12 -7.39
CA GLU A 142 -0.06 5.07 -8.43
C GLU A 142 -1.53 5.49 -8.30
N SER A 143 -2.41 4.54 -7.93
CA SER A 143 -3.82 4.81 -7.68
C SER A 143 -4.03 5.68 -6.43
N VAL A 144 -3.27 5.42 -5.35
CA VAL A 144 -3.27 6.21 -4.12
C VAL A 144 -2.77 7.62 -4.41
N CYS A 145 -1.66 7.77 -5.14
CA CYS A 145 -1.13 9.07 -5.55
C CYS A 145 -2.16 9.87 -6.35
N THR A 146 -2.84 9.22 -7.30
CA THR A 146 -3.91 9.85 -8.09
C THR A 146 -5.12 10.22 -7.23
N PHE A 147 -5.54 9.34 -6.33
CA PHE A 147 -6.64 9.57 -5.41
C PHE A 147 -6.39 10.78 -4.49
N LEU A 148 -5.14 10.92 -4.01
CA LEU A 148 -4.70 12.04 -3.17
C LEU A 148 -4.44 13.34 -3.95
N GLY A 149 -4.63 13.34 -5.28
CA GLY A 149 -4.38 14.54 -6.10
C GLY A 149 -2.91 14.87 -6.30
N HIS A 150 -2.03 13.86 -6.27
CA HIS A 150 -0.58 13.97 -6.48
C HIS A 150 0.12 14.93 -5.50
N PRO A 151 0.07 14.63 -4.19
CA PRO A 151 0.68 15.48 -3.17
C PRO A 151 2.19 15.65 -3.42
N PRO A 152 2.74 16.88 -3.31
CA PRO A 152 4.16 17.12 -3.55
C PRO A 152 5.06 16.72 -2.39
N ALA A 153 4.51 16.62 -1.17
CA ALA A 153 5.23 16.33 0.06
C ALA A 153 4.36 15.52 1.03
N CYS A 154 5.01 14.81 1.96
CA CYS A 154 4.34 14.09 3.04
C CYS A 154 4.00 15.01 4.23
N PRO A 155 3.27 14.53 5.26
CA PRO A 155 2.89 15.33 6.43
C PRO A 155 4.08 15.95 7.17
N HIS A 156 5.26 15.33 7.07
CA HIS A 156 6.52 15.79 7.66
C HIS A 156 7.26 16.84 6.79
N GLY A 157 6.70 17.24 5.64
CA GLY A 157 7.30 18.20 4.72
C GLY A 157 8.36 17.62 3.77
N ARG A 158 8.62 16.31 3.83
CA ARG A 158 9.59 15.64 2.95
C ARG A 158 8.99 15.42 1.55
N PRO A 159 9.73 15.64 0.45
CA PRO A 159 9.18 15.59 -0.91
C PRO A 159 8.77 14.17 -1.31
N ILE A 160 7.65 13.99 -2.01
CA ILE A 160 7.25 12.66 -2.49
C ILE A 160 7.92 12.41 -3.85
N PRO A 161 8.74 11.34 -4.01
CA PRO A 161 9.30 11.01 -5.32
C PRO A 161 8.20 10.79 -6.34
N ARG A 162 8.30 11.39 -7.54
CA ARG A 162 7.25 11.29 -8.57
C ARG A 162 7.20 9.90 -9.20
N GLY A 163 6.00 9.46 -9.57
CA GLY A 163 5.74 8.24 -10.35
C GLY A 163 5.06 8.57 -11.68
N GLU A 164 4.76 7.56 -12.49
CA GLU A 164 4.20 7.74 -13.85
C GLU A 164 2.88 8.54 -13.87
N CYS A 165 2.02 8.34 -12.87
CA CYS A 165 0.75 9.03 -12.74
C CYS A 165 0.94 10.55 -12.61
N CYS A 166 2.06 11.00 -12.05
CA CYS A 166 2.36 12.41 -11.85
C CYS A 166 2.65 13.17 -13.15
N ASP A 167 3.05 12.45 -14.21
CA ASP A 167 3.36 13.03 -15.52
C ASP A 167 2.14 13.05 -16.45
N ARG A 168 1.17 12.16 -16.20
CA ARG A 168 -0.11 12.09 -16.93
C ARG A 168 -1.04 13.29 -16.66
N ILE A 169 -0.75 14.10 -15.63
CA ILE A 169 -1.55 15.26 -15.19
C ILE A 169 -1.61 16.39 -16.24
N ARG A 170 -0.77 16.40 -17.29
CA ARG A 170 -0.82 17.47 -18.31
C ARG A 170 -2.12 17.50 -19.14
N THR A 171 -3.08 16.61 -18.91
CA THR A 171 -4.36 16.59 -19.62
C THR A 171 -5.52 16.39 -18.64
N GLU A 172 -6.20 17.48 -18.27
CA GLU A 172 -7.47 17.54 -17.53
C GLU A 172 -7.56 16.72 -16.22
N ILE A 173 -7.32 17.37 -15.08
CA ILE A 173 -7.65 16.81 -13.76
C ILE A 173 -9.19 16.68 -13.67
N ARG A 174 -9.72 15.50 -13.99
CA ARG A 174 -11.08 15.11 -13.62
C ARG A 174 -10.99 14.31 -12.32
N PRO A 175 -11.75 14.65 -11.27
CA PRO A 175 -11.74 13.87 -10.04
C PRO A 175 -12.09 12.42 -10.35
N LEU A 176 -11.29 11.48 -9.84
CA LEU A 176 -11.47 10.04 -10.08
C LEU A 176 -12.84 9.55 -9.59
N VAL A 177 -13.37 10.22 -8.56
CA VAL A 177 -14.67 9.94 -7.95
C VAL A 177 -15.53 11.20 -8.03
N MET A 178 -16.76 11.05 -8.50
CA MET A 178 -17.75 12.11 -8.67
C MET A 178 -19.10 11.66 -8.10
N ARG A 179 -20.03 12.59 -7.88
CA ARG A 179 -21.40 12.19 -7.53
C ARG A 179 -22.09 11.57 -8.74
N LEU A 180 -23.02 10.65 -8.51
CA LEU A 180 -23.82 10.07 -9.59
C LEU A 180 -24.62 11.15 -10.34
N THR A 181 -25.01 12.23 -9.66
CA THR A 181 -25.66 13.40 -10.29
C THR A 181 -24.79 14.10 -11.32
N GLU A 182 -23.47 14.02 -11.19
CA GLU A 182 -22.49 14.64 -12.10
C GLU A 182 -22.13 13.74 -13.29
N ALA A 183 -22.41 12.42 -13.19
CA ALA A 183 -22.10 11.45 -14.24
C ALA A 183 -22.88 11.72 -15.55
N SER A 184 -22.19 11.68 -16.70
CA SER A 184 -22.82 11.88 -18.00
C SER A 184 -23.93 10.86 -18.29
N LEU A 185 -25.02 11.32 -18.93
CA LEU A 185 -26.08 10.42 -19.41
C LEU A 185 -25.50 9.35 -20.33
N GLY A 186 -25.91 8.10 -20.12
CA GLY A 186 -25.44 6.93 -20.85
C GLY A 186 -24.03 6.45 -20.47
N ALA A 187 -23.30 7.14 -19.60
CA ALA A 187 -21.99 6.67 -19.15
C ALA A 187 -22.13 5.43 -18.24
N ILE A 188 -21.21 4.48 -18.41
CA ILE A 188 -21.05 3.35 -17.50
C ILE A 188 -20.10 3.77 -16.39
N VAL A 189 -20.58 3.69 -15.15
CA VAL A 189 -19.82 4.09 -13.95
C VAL A 189 -19.85 2.97 -12.93
N ARG A 190 -18.86 2.93 -12.05
CA ARG A 190 -18.77 2.00 -10.92
C ARG A 190 -19.00 2.73 -9.61
N ILE A 191 -19.90 2.22 -8.77
CA ILE A 191 -20.11 2.75 -7.42
C ILE A 191 -18.84 2.52 -6.59
N VAL A 192 -18.30 3.60 -6.01
CA VAL A 192 -17.14 3.55 -5.13
C VAL A 192 -17.60 3.43 -3.69
N PHE A 193 -18.48 4.34 -3.24
CA PHE A 193 -19.08 4.31 -1.93
C PHE A 193 -20.46 4.99 -1.95
N ILE A 194 -21.24 4.76 -0.89
CA ILE A 194 -22.56 5.34 -0.69
C ILE A 194 -22.57 5.97 0.71
N THR A 195 -23.03 7.21 0.84
CA THR A 195 -23.17 7.92 2.12
C THR A 195 -24.65 8.08 2.50
N PRO A 196 -25.32 7.00 2.92
CA PRO A 196 -26.76 7.01 3.13
C PRO A 196 -27.16 7.82 4.37
N ARG A 197 -28.28 8.56 4.30
CA ARG A 197 -28.82 9.29 5.48
C ARG A 197 -29.31 8.36 6.61
N SER A 198 -29.56 7.08 6.31
CA SER A 198 -30.04 6.10 7.28
C SER A 198 -29.71 4.67 6.88
N LYS A 199 -29.63 3.76 7.88
CA LYS A 199 -29.41 2.32 7.66
C LYS A 199 -30.50 1.70 6.78
N ARG A 200 -31.77 2.03 7.02
CA ARG A 200 -32.91 1.54 6.23
C ARG A 200 -32.81 1.91 4.75
N ARG A 201 -32.29 3.11 4.44
CA ARG A 201 -32.05 3.55 3.06
C ARG A 201 -30.95 2.70 2.41
N LEU A 202 -29.84 2.46 3.12
CA LEU A 202 -28.77 1.58 2.63
C LEU A 202 -29.28 0.16 2.34
N GLU A 203 -30.04 -0.44 3.27
CA GLU A 203 -30.64 -1.77 3.08
C GLU A 203 -31.53 -1.84 1.83
N LYS A 204 -32.34 -0.80 1.61
CA LYS A 204 -33.19 -0.71 0.41
C LYS A 204 -32.38 -0.58 -0.87
N LEU A 205 -31.34 0.25 -0.89
CA LEU A 205 -30.44 0.38 -2.04
C LEU A 205 -29.71 -0.95 -2.33
N SER A 206 -29.24 -1.63 -1.29
CA SER A 206 -28.60 -2.94 -1.42
C SER A 206 -29.54 -3.98 -2.03
N SER A 207 -30.82 -4.00 -1.62
CA SER A 207 -31.81 -4.92 -2.19
C SER A 207 -32.11 -4.67 -3.68
N LEU A 208 -31.78 -3.48 -4.18
CA LEU A 208 -31.92 -3.07 -5.58
C LEU A 208 -30.63 -3.26 -6.38
N GLY A 209 -29.58 -3.84 -5.79
CA GLY A 209 -28.27 -4.03 -6.42
C GLY A 209 -27.38 -2.78 -6.42
N ILE A 210 -27.82 -1.70 -5.78
CA ILE A 210 -27.06 -0.45 -5.62
C ILE A 210 -26.14 -0.61 -4.40
N VAL A 211 -24.98 -1.24 -4.63
CA VAL A 211 -23.95 -1.49 -3.62
C VAL A 211 -22.58 -1.01 -4.12
N PRO A 212 -21.63 -0.70 -3.22
CA PRO A 212 -20.25 -0.45 -3.60
C PRO A 212 -19.69 -1.55 -4.51
N GLY A 213 -19.03 -1.15 -5.59
CA GLY A 213 -18.48 -2.05 -6.60
C GLY A 213 -19.40 -2.34 -7.79
N SER A 214 -20.72 -2.13 -7.67
CA SER A 214 -21.67 -2.33 -8.78
C SER A 214 -21.38 -1.38 -9.95
N ARG A 215 -21.57 -1.88 -11.17
CA ARG A 215 -21.59 -1.06 -12.39
C ARG A 215 -23.01 -0.63 -12.68
N LEU A 216 -23.20 0.63 -13.03
CA LEU A 216 -24.49 1.16 -13.44
C LEU A 216 -24.35 2.10 -14.65
N ARG A 217 -25.46 2.28 -15.35
CA ARG A 217 -25.61 3.25 -16.42
C ARG A 217 -26.72 4.24 -16.06
N LEU A 218 -26.42 5.54 -16.17
CA LEU A 218 -27.42 6.58 -15.95
C LEU A 218 -28.25 6.78 -17.22
N LEU A 219 -29.49 6.31 -17.24
CA LEU A 219 -30.37 6.38 -18.41
C LEU A 219 -31.11 7.72 -18.52
N GLN A 220 -31.46 8.34 -17.39
CA GLN A 220 -32.28 9.55 -17.36
C GLN A 220 -31.95 10.39 -16.11
N ARG A 221 -32.11 11.72 -16.19
CA ARG A 221 -32.00 12.65 -15.04
C ARG A 221 -33.33 13.29 -14.62
N ASN A 222 -34.26 13.51 -15.55
CA ASN A 222 -35.54 14.18 -15.32
C ASN A 222 -36.69 13.37 -15.92
N PRO A 223 -37.88 13.27 -15.27
CA PRO A 223 -38.24 13.89 -13.99
C PRO A 223 -37.60 13.23 -12.76
N SER A 224 -37.08 12.01 -12.91
CA SER A 224 -36.31 11.28 -11.90
C SER A 224 -35.08 10.63 -12.52
N PHE A 225 -34.14 10.22 -11.67
CA PHE A 225 -32.92 9.56 -12.09
C PHE A 225 -33.22 8.08 -12.35
N VAL A 226 -33.01 7.62 -13.58
CA VAL A 226 -33.22 6.20 -13.94
C VAL A 226 -31.86 5.54 -14.10
N LEU A 227 -31.62 4.51 -13.29
CA LEU A 227 -30.37 3.77 -13.23
C LEU A 227 -30.60 2.36 -13.76
N GLU A 228 -29.72 1.91 -14.66
CA GLU A 228 -29.65 0.52 -15.09
C GLU A 228 -28.50 -0.16 -14.34
N ILE A 229 -28.79 -1.22 -13.59
CA ILE A 229 -27.84 -2.04 -12.85
C ILE A 229 -28.07 -3.50 -13.25
N GLY A 230 -27.15 -4.07 -14.03
CA GLY A 230 -27.34 -5.42 -14.58
C GLY A 230 -28.55 -5.49 -15.50
N GLN A 231 -29.58 -6.27 -15.10
CA GLN A 231 -30.86 -6.37 -15.81
C GLN A 231 -31.99 -5.57 -15.14
N THR A 232 -31.69 -4.83 -14.07
CA THR A 232 -32.67 -4.07 -13.31
C THR A 232 -32.62 -2.60 -13.68
N THR A 233 -33.78 -2.00 -13.91
CA THR A 233 -33.92 -0.54 -14.06
C THR A 233 -34.66 0.01 -12.86
N VAL A 234 -34.08 1.01 -12.21
CA VAL A 234 -34.62 1.63 -10.98
C VAL A 234 -34.71 3.13 -11.16
N ALA A 235 -35.88 3.70 -10.87
CA ALA A 235 -36.04 5.14 -10.71
C ALA A 235 -35.77 5.55 -9.26
N VAL A 236 -34.90 6.53 -9.06
CA VAL A 236 -34.55 7.09 -7.76
C VAL A 236 -34.64 8.61 -7.78
N ASP A 237 -34.89 9.18 -6.61
CA ASP A 237 -34.90 10.62 -6.42
C ASP A 237 -33.48 11.19 -6.37
N ARG A 238 -33.38 12.50 -6.61
CA ARG A 238 -32.08 13.20 -6.64
C ARG A 238 -31.31 13.05 -5.33
N ASP A 239 -32.01 13.08 -4.21
CA ASP A 239 -31.39 12.97 -2.88
C ASP A 239 -30.63 11.65 -2.71
N ILE A 240 -31.12 10.56 -3.30
CA ILE A 240 -30.42 9.26 -3.33
C ILE A 240 -29.18 9.34 -4.22
N THR A 241 -29.28 9.95 -5.41
CA THR A 241 -28.13 10.06 -6.32
C THR A 241 -27.01 10.96 -5.80
N ASP A 242 -27.31 11.93 -4.94
CA ASP A 242 -26.31 12.77 -4.28
C ASP A 242 -25.54 12.01 -3.17
N GLU A 243 -26.07 10.88 -2.70
CA GLU A 243 -25.41 9.99 -1.73
C GLU A 243 -24.51 8.94 -2.41
N ILE A 244 -24.59 8.77 -3.73
CA ILE A 244 -23.88 7.73 -4.47
C ILE A 244 -22.66 8.34 -5.18
N TYR A 245 -21.48 7.85 -4.83
CA TYR A 245 -20.21 8.29 -5.40
C TYR A 245 -19.70 7.25 -6.38
N VAL A 246 -19.34 7.68 -7.59
CA VAL A 246 -19.02 6.81 -8.72
C VAL A 246 -17.72 7.21 -9.39
N LYS A 247 -17.10 6.27 -10.09
CA LYS A 247 -15.99 6.52 -11.01
C LYS A 247 -16.30 6.01 -12.42
N PRO A 248 -15.82 6.66 -13.49
CA PRO A 248 -15.89 6.10 -14.84
C PRO A 248 -15.29 4.69 -14.89
N THR A 249 -15.91 3.80 -15.67
CA THR A 249 -15.37 2.44 -15.95
C THR A 249 -14.66 2.42 -17.29
#